data_AF-A0A1G1W246-F1
#
_entry.id   AF-A0A1G1W246-F1
#
_cell.length_a   1.000
_cell.length_b   1.000
_cell.length_c   1.000
_cell.angle_alpha   90.00
_cell.angle_beta   90.00
_cell.angle_gamma   90.00
#
_symmetry.space_group_name_H-M   'P 1'
#
loop_
_entity.id
_entity.type
_entity.pdbx_description
1 polymer ?
#
loop_
_entity_poly.entity_id
_entity_poly.type
_entity_poly.pdbx_seq_one_letter_code
_entity_poly.pdbx_strand_id
1 'polypeptide(L)'
;MKGKAIDSETIKAHVVTAVALLPKEKLLLKQILEEKSGSTIVLKTKVDASLIAGLYVRIEDKVFDATIKSRLERLKEKLLT
;
A
#
# COMPACT_ATOMS: atom_id res chain seq x y z
N MET A 1 11.92 14.84 -17.15
CA MET A 1 11.64 15.29 -15.76
C MET A 1 12.48 14.46 -14.81
N LYS A 2 13.42 15.12 -14.10
CA LYS A 2 14.46 14.54 -13.25
C LYS A 2 13.88 14.12 -11.89
N GLY A 3 14.41 13.06 -11.30
CA GLY A 3 14.15 12.67 -9.91
C GLY A 3 14.97 11.44 -9.55
N LYS A 4 16.31 11.54 -9.67
CA LYS A 4 17.23 11.83 -8.57
C LYS A 4 17.37 10.62 -7.66
N ALA A 5 18.44 9.86 -7.91
CA ALA A 5 19.04 8.96 -6.96
C ALA A 5 19.28 9.72 -5.64
N ILE A 6 18.78 9.18 -4.53
CA ILE A 6 19.15 9.59 -3.19
C ILE A 6 19.56 8.32 -2.43
N ASP A 7 20.88 8.18 -2.29
CA ASP A 7 21.55 7.19 -1.45
C ASP A 7 21.43 7.60 0.02
N SER A 8 20.21 7.58 0.55
CA SER A 8 19.94 7.76 1.98
C SER A 8 18.72 6.90 2.33
N GLU A 9 18.97 5.70 2.86
CA GLU A 9 18.01 4.74 3.45
C GLU A 9 16.54 4.95 3.03
N THR A 10 16.28 4.79 1.72
CA THR A 10 14.97 5.06 1.15
C THR A 10 14.22 3.76 0.96
N ILE A 11 13.14 3.59 1.71
CA ILE A 11 12.35 2.36 1.71
C ILE A 11 11.27 2.46 0.63
N LYS A 12 11.07 1.38 -0.13
CA LYS A 12 10.02 1.30 -1.16
C LYS A 12 8.74 0.73 -0.55
N ALA A 13 7.66 1.50 -0.62
CA ALA A 13 6.32 1.05 -0.23
C ALA A 13 5.47 0.80 -1.47
N HIS A 14 4.98 -0.42 -1.63
CA HIS A 14 4.06 -0.82 -2.69
C HIS A 14 2.63 -0.72 -2.17
N VAL A 15 1.83 0.15 -2.78
CA VAL A 15 0.44 0.39 -2.41
C VAL A 15 -0.46 -0.02 -3.56
N VAL A 16 -1.43 -0.90 -3.30
CA VAL A 16 -2.43 -1.31 -4.26
C VAL A 16 -3.81 -0.92 -3.74
N THR A 17 -4.58 -0.22 -4.57
CA THR A 17 -5.92 0.28 -4.23
C THR A 17 -6.91 -0.06 -5.34
N ALA A 18 -8.18 -0.21 -4.99
CA ALA A 18 -9.24 -0.45 -5.97
C ALA A 18 -9.42 0.71 -6.97
N VAL A 19 -9.16 1.93 -6.51
CA VAL A 19 -9.27 3.18 -7.28
C VAL A 19 -7.98 4.00 -7.15
N ALA A 20 -7.78 4.95 -8.06
CA ALA A 20 -6.64 5.87 -7.97
C ALA A 20 -6.75 6.74 -6.71
N LEU A 21 -5.68 6.74 -5.90
CA LEU A 21 -5.57 7.64 -4.74
C LEU A 21 -5.47 9.10 -5.19
N LEU A 22 -6.18 9.97 -4.49
CA LEU A 22 -6.08 11.42 -4.64
C LEU A 22 -4.70 11.91 -4.17
N PRO A 23 -4.21 13.06 -4.67
CA PRO A 23 -2.91 13.61 -4.26
C PRO A 23 -2.79 13.82 -2.75
N LYS A 24 -3.87 14.28 -2.10
CA LYS A 24 -3.94 14.46 -0.63
C LYS A 24 -3.83 13.14 0.11
N GLU A 25 -4.49 12.10 -0.37
CA GLU A 25 -4.44 10.75 0.22
C GLU A 25 -3.05 10.15 0.08
N LYS A 26 -2.39 10.32 -1.07
CA LYS A 26 -1.00 9.88 -1.28
C LYS A 26 -0.03 10.56 -0.30
N LEU A 27 -0.20 11.87 -0.09
CA LEU A 27 0.62 12.64 0.86
C LEU A 27 0.43 12.14 2.30
N LEU A 28 -0.82 11.98 2.73
CA LEU A 28 -1.16 11.42 4.05
C LEU A 28 -0.58 10.01 4.23
N LEU A 29 -0.76 9.13 3.24
CA LEU A 29 -0.21 7.78 3.28
C LEU A 29 1.31 7.81 3.41
N LYS A 30 1.97 8.71 2.65
CA LYS A 30 3.41 8.86 2.72
C LYS A 30 3.86 9.23 4.13
N GLN A 31 3.26 10.27 4.70
CA GLN A 31 3.61 10.75 6.05
C GLN A 31 3.41 9.68 7.11
N ILE A 32 2.27 8.97 7.09
CA ILE A 32 1.98 7.91 8.06
C ILE A 32 3.01 6.78 7.98
N LEU A 33 3.39 6.40 6.76
CA LEU A 33 4.36 5.33 6.56
C LEU A 33 5.79 5.75 6.91
N GLU A 34 6.17 6.99 6.61
CA GLU A 34 7.46 7.56 7.02
C GLU A 34 7.56 7.64 8.55
N GLU A 35 6.51 8.11 9.23
CA GLU A 35 6.43 8.16 10.69
C GLU A 35 6.52 6.76 11.33
N LYS A 36 5.87 5.75 10.73
CA LYS A 36 5.91 4.37 11.23
C LYS A 36 7.22 3.62 10.92
N SER A 37 7.91 3.98 9.86
CA SER A 37 9.17 3.32 9.45
C SER A 37 10.41 4.04 9.96
N GLY A 38 10.30 5.31 10.33
CA GLY A 38 11.44 6.16 10.70
C GLY A 38 12.36 6.52 9.52
N SER A 39 11.99 6.15 8.29
CA SER A 39 12.81 6.33 7.09
C SER A 39 12.01 7.02 5.98
N THR A 40 12.71 7.55 4.99
CA THR A 40 12.07 8.18 3.83
C THR A 40 11.42 7.11 2.95
N ILE A 41 10.16 7.28 2.57
CA ILE A 41 9.41 6.29 1.79
C ILE A 41 9.13 6.76 0.37
N VAL A 42 9.45 5.89 -0.58
CA VAL A 42 9.01 6.01 -1.98
C VAL A 42 7.76 5.17 -2.19
N LEU A 43 6.63 5.87 -2.31
CA LEU A 43 5.33 5.27 -2.63
C LEU A 43 5.26 4.86 -4.10
N LYS A 44 5.07 3.57 -4.34
CA LYS A 44 4.65 3.01 -5.63
C LYS A 44 3.19 2.62 -5.54
N THR A 45 2.31 3.44 -6.11
CA THR A 45 0.86 3.17 -6.15
C THR A 45 0.47 2.43 -7.43
N LYS A 46 -0.31 1.37 -7.30
CA LYS A 46 -0.94 0.63 -8.40
C LYS A 46 -2.46 0.58 -8.17
N VAL A 47 -3.23 0.70 -9.24
CA VAL A 47 -4.69 0.53 -9.19
C VAL A 47 -5.02 -0.89 -9.62
N ASP A 48 -5.82 -1.59 -8.83
CA ASP A 48 -6.34 -2.93 -9.12
C ASP A 48 -7.81 -3.03 -8.67
N ALA A 49 -8.72 -2.90 -9.62
CA ALA A 49 -10.16 -2.99 -9.40
C ALA A 49 -10.60 -4.34 -8.80
N SER A 50 -9.79 -5.40 -8.93
CA SER A 50 -10.07 -6.72 -8.36
C SER A 50 -10.14 -6.72 -6.83
N LEU A 51 -9.57 -5.71 -6.17
CA LEU A 51 -9.64 -5.57 -4.71
C LEU A 51 -11.04 -5.23 -4.21
N ILE A 52 -11.92 -4.72 -5.11
CA ILE A 52 -13.27 -4.21 -4.85
C ILE A 52 -13.25 -2.94 -3.99
N ALA A 53 -12.67 -3.02 -2.79
CA ALA A 53 -12.45 -1.90 -1.89
C ALA A 53 -11.31 -2.19 -0.90
N GLY A 54 -10.84 -1.15 -0.24
CA GLY A 54 -9.77 -1.21 0.75
C GLY A 54 -8.39 -0.90 0.21
N LEU A 55 -7.38 -1.23 1.01
CA LEU A 55 -5.99 -0.82 0.81
C LEU A 55 -5.06 -2.01 1.08
N TYR A 56 -4.17 -2.28 0.13
CA TYR A 56 -3.06 -3.20 0.32
C TYR A 56 -1.75 -2.41 0.33
N VAL A 57 -0.96 -2.50 1.39
CA VAL A 57 0.35 -1.85 1.49
C VAL A 57 1.40 -2.88 1.85
N ARG A 58 2.51 -2.90 1.12
CA ARG A 58 3.68 -3.70 1.42
C ARG A 58 4.90 -2.79 1.54
N ILE A 59 5.62 -2.89 2.66
CA ILE A 59 6.80 -2.09 2.97
C ILE A 59 7.83 -3.04 3.53
N GLU A 60 8.93 -3.25 2.80
CA GLU A 60 9.95 -4.25 3.13
C GLU A 60 9.29 -5.63 3.37
N ASP A 61 9.32 -6.11 4.61
CA ASP A 61 8.77 -7.37 5.08
C ASP A 61 7.39 -7.24 5.73
N LYS A 62 6.88 -6.02 5.91
CA LYS A 62 5.58 -5.75 6.51
C LYS A 62 4.51 -5.64 5.44
N VAL A 63 3.42 -6.38 5.62
CA VAL A 63 2.24 -6.33 4.75
C VAL A 63 1.04 -5.89 5.58
N PHE A 64 0.39 -4.81 5.15
CA PHE A 64 -0.89 -4.34 5.65
C PHE A 64 -1.94 -4.60 4.59
N ASP A 65 -2.71 -5.66 4.79
CA ASP A 65 -3.82 -6.01 3.91
C ASP A 65 -5.15 -5.71 4.59
N ALA A 66 -5.80 -4.64 4.12
CA ALA A 66 -7.14 -4.24 4.52
C ALA A 66 -8.12 -4.32 3.32
N THR A 67 -7.87 -5.23 2.38
CA THR A 67 -8.70 -5.37 1.17
C THR A 67 -9.94 -6.22 1.42
N ILE A 68 -11.04 -5.84 0.79
CA ILE A 68 -12.30 -6.59 0.88
C ILE A 68 -12.17 -7.95 0.18
N LYS A 69 -11.44 -8.01 -0.93
CA LYS A 69 -11.09 -9.27 -1.60
C LYS A 69 -10.51 -10.30 -0.62
N SER A 70 -9.43 -9.97 0.09
CA SER A 70 -8.80 -10.90 1.02
C SER A 70 -9.73 -11.31 2.17
N ARG A 71 -10.56 -10.39 2.65
CA ARG A 71 -11.55 -10.70 3.69
C ARG A 71 -12.61 -11.67 3.19
N LEU A 72 -13.08 -11.50 1.95
CA LEU A 72 -14.07 -12.38 1.35
C LEU A 72 -13.51 -13.77 1.07
N GLU A 73 -12.28 -13.87 0.55
CA GLU A 73 -11.62 -15.16 0.34
C GLU A 73 -11.46 -15.93 1.66
N ARG A 74 -11.03 -15.27 2.74
CA ARG A 74 -10.94 -15.90 4.07
C ARG A 74 -12.29 -16.37 4.61
N LEU A 75 -13.37 -15.67 4.31
CA LEU A 75 -14.71 -16.10 4.69
C LEU A 75 -15.13 -17.33 3.89
N LYS A 76 -14.86 -17.33 2.58
CA LYS A 76 -15.13 -18.47 1.71
C LYS A 76 -14.37 -19.72 2.17
N GLU A 77 -13.08 -19.61 2.48
CA GLU A 77 -12.28 -20.73 3.01
C GLU A 77 -12.88 -21.32 4.29
N LYS A 78 -13.36 -20.46 5.21
CA LYS A 78 -14.01 -20.90 6.45
C LYS A 78 -15.36 -21.59 6.26
N LEU A 79 -16.05 -21.34 5.16
CA LEU A 79 -17.34 -21.97 4.85
C LEU A 79 -17.20 -23.29 4.08
N LEU A 80 -16.05 -23.48 3.43
CA LEU A 80 -15.70 -24.68 2.66
C LEU A 80 -14.90 -25.72 3.45
N THR A 81 -14.55 -25.40 4.71
CA THR A 81 -13.92 -26.32 5.67
C THR A 81 -14.95 -26.75 6.70
#